data_AF-A0A4R6GHQ8-F1
#
_entry.id   AF-A0A4R6GHQ8-F1
#
_cell.length_a   1.000
_cell.length_b   1.000
_cell.length_c   1.000
_cell.angle_alpha   90.00
_cell.angle_beta   90.00
_cell.angle_gamma   90.00
#
_symmetry.space_group_name_H-M   'P 1'
#
loop_
_entity.id
_entity.type
_entity.pdbx_description
1 polymer ?
#
loop_
_entity_poly.entity_id
_entity_poly.type
_entity_poly.pdbx_seq_one_letter_code
_entity_poly.pdbx_strand_id
1 'polypeptide(L)'
;MFSGQTFEQILQKKSTRLVLAALCVYLALAGAHQLLTGTGQADWLRGGGNLLLWGGFAVMNLLKAYGRATKGINIPINIGLVLVVGSWIAKME
;
A
#
# COMPACT_ATOMS: atom_id res chain seq x y z
N MET A 1 11.74 -24.36 18.05
CA MET A 1 11.02 -23.62 19.10
C MET A 1 10.62 -22.25 18.58
N PHE A 2 9.51 -22.15 17.85
CA PHE A 2 8.91 -20.84 17.54
C PHE A 2 8.10 -20.43 18.77
N SER A 3 8.67 -19.51 19.54
CA SER A 3 8.09 -18.91 20.75
C SER A 3 6.63 -18.50 20.52
N GLY A 4 5.77 -18.81 21.50
CA GLY A 4 4.32 -18.69 21.49
C GLY A 4 3.76 -17.27 21.45
N GLN A 5 4.21 -16.46 20.49
CA GLN A 5 3.57 -15.20 20.15
C GLN A 5 2.61 -15.44 18.99
N THR A 6 1.33 -15.20 19.23
CA THR A 6 0.31 -15.22 18.16
C THR A 6 0.68 -14.24 17.05
N PHE A 7 0.41 -14.58 15.80
CA PHE A 7 0.70 -13.74 14.62
C PHE A 7 0.27 -12.26 14.80
N GLU A 8 -0.88 -12.04 15.45
CA GLU A 8 -1.37 -10.72 15.86
C GLU A 8 -0.38 -9.94 16.73
N GLN A 9 0.23 -10.59 17.71
CA GLN A 9 1.23 -9.94 18.58
C GLN A 9 2.46 -9.51 17.77
N ILE A 10 2.85 -10.30 16.75
CA ILE A 10 3.97 -9.96 15.85
C ILE A 10 3.61 -8.73 15.01
N LEU A 11 2.40 -8.67 14.44
CA LEU A 11 1.92 -7.53 13.66
C LEU A 11 1.72 -6.26 14.48
N GLN A 12 1.51 -6.39 15.79
CA GLN A 12 1.39 -5.26 16.70
C GLN A 12 2.73 -4.66 17.13
N LYS A 13 3.86 -5.39 16.97
CA LYS A 13 5.18 -4.85 17.29
C LYS A 13 5.52 -3.64 16.42
N LYS A 14 6.03 -2.60 17.07
CA LYS A 14 6.52 -1.37 16.40
C LYS A 14 7.54 -1.68 15.30
N SER A 15 8.49 -2.58 15.57
CA SER A 15 9.49 -3.00 14.58
C SER A 15 8.86 -3.62 13.34
N THR A 16 7.92 -4.54 13.51
CA THR A 16 7.16 -5.15 12.39
C THR A 16 6.39 -4.10 11.60
N ARG A 17 5.72 -3.17 12.27
CA ARG A 17 4.98 -2.08 11.61
C ARG A 17 5.90 -1.16 10.81
N LEU A 18 7.10 -0.87 11.30
CA LEU A 18 8.09 -0.07 10.56
C LEU A 18 8.61 -0.83 9.33
N VAL A 19 8.86 -2.14 9.46
CA VAL A 19 9.24 -2.98 8.31
C VAL A 19 8.12 -3.02 7.28
N LEU A 20 6.88 -3.23 7.70
CA LEU A 20 5.70 -3.18 6.83
C LEU A 20 5.55 -1.81 6.17
N ALA A 21 5.73 -0.72 6.92
CA ALA A 21 5.70 0.63 6.37
C ALA A 21 6.78 0.82 5.29
N ALA A 22 8.00 0.38 5.54
CA ALA A 22 9.10 0.47 4.57
C ALA A 22 8.82 -0.36 3.30
N LEU A 23 8.29 -1.58 3.44
CA LEU A 23 7.88 -2.42 2.31
C LEU A 23 6.76 -1.75 1.51
N CYS A 24 5.76 -1.19 2.18
CA CYS A 24 4.69 -0.45 1.52
C CYS A 24 5.20 0.81 0.81
N VAL A 25 6.16 1.55 1.39
CA VAL A 25 6.80 2.69 0.71
C VAL A 25 7.52 2.24 -0.54
N TYR A 26 8.28 1.14 -0.49
CA TYR A 26 8.97 0.60 -1.65
C TYR A 26 7.99 0.25 -2.79
N LEU A 27 6.88 -0.42 -2.46
CA LEU A 27 5.83 -0.75 -3.44
C LEU A 27 5.12 0.50 -3.98
N ALA A 28 4.91 1.51 -3.13
CA ALA A 28 4.35 2.79 -3.55
C ALA A 28 5.27 3.51 -4.53
N LEU A 29 6.59 3.47 -4.30
CA LEU A 29 7.59 4.03 -5.22
C LEU A 29 7.64 3.28 -6.55
N ALA A 30 7.52 1.95 -6.54
CA ALA A 30 7.39 1.17 -7.77
C ALA A 30 6.12 1.57 -8.55
N GLY A 31 5.00 1.79 -7.86
CA GLY A 31 3.78 2.35 -8.44
C GLY A 31 3.98 3.76 -9.02
N ALA A 32 4.66 4.64 -8.30
CA ALA A 32 5.01 5.99 -8.77
C ALA A 32 5.89 5.93 -10.03
N HIS A 33 6.89 5.06 -10.04
CA HIS A 33 7.74 4.87 -11.21
C HIS A 33 6.94 4.38 -12.42
N GLN A 34 6.05 3.41 -12.24
CA GLN A 34 5.15 2.95 -13.31
C GLN A 34 4.22 4.08 -13.78
N LEU A 35 3.71 4.91 -12.87
CA LEU A 35 2.88 6.07 -13.21
C LEU A 35 3.65 7.09 -14.07
N LEU A 36 4.93 7.33 -13.76
CA LEU A 36 5.77 8.30 -14.45
C LEU A 36 6.33 7.81 -15.80
N THR A 37 6.51 6.49 -15.94
CA THR A 37 7.12 5.88 -17.14
C THR A 37 6.11 5.19 -18.04
N GLY A 38 4.87 5.03 -17.58
CA GLY A 38 3.79 4.37 -18.29
C GLY A 38 3.28 5.17 -19.48
N THR A 39 3.09 4.49 -20.62
CA THR A 39 2.64 5.10 -21.87
C THR A 39 1.16 4.83 -22.16
N GLY A 40 0.55 3.85 -21.49
CA GLY A 40 -0.86 3.45 -21.69
C GLY A 40 -1.76 3.75 -20.49
N GLN A 41 -3.06 3.93 -20.74
CA GLN A 41 -4.05 4.23 -19.70
C GLN A 41 -4.07 3.18 -18.57
N ALA A 42 -3.88 1.91 -18.90
CA ALA A 42 -3.76 0.83 -17.93
C ALA A 42 -2.54 1.02 -16.98
N ASP A 43 -1.41 1.52 -17.48
CA ASP A 43 -0.22 1.78 -16.66
C ASP A 43 -0.42 2.96 -15.72
N TRP A 44 -1.12 4.00 -16.18
CA TRP A 44 -1.49 5.14 -15.33
C TRP A 44 -2.43 4.71 -14.19
N LEU A 45 -3.46 3.92 -14.51
CA LEU A 45 -4.38 3.36 -13.51
C LEU A 45 -3.65 2.44 -12.52
N ARG A 46 -2.76 1.58 -13.00
CA ARG A 46 -2.03 0.63 -12.15
C ARG A 46 -0.98 1.32 -11.29
N GLY A 47 -0.23 2.26 -11.86
CA GLY A 47 0.79 3.03 -11.17
C GLY A 47 0.19 3.94 -10.10
N GLY A 48 -0.84 4.72 -10.47
CA GLY A 48 -1.57 5.57 -9.53
C GLY A 48 -2.32 4.77 -8.47
N GLY A 49 -2.92 3.64 -8.86
CA GLY A 49 -3.57 2.72 -7.95
C GLY A 49 -2.62 2.12 -6.91
N ASN A 50 -1.46 1.63 -7.36
CA ASN A 50 -0.41 1.11 -6.47
C ASN A 50 0.15 2.20 -5.55
N LEU A 51 0.36 3.41 -6.06
CA LEU A 51 0.83 4.54 -5.25
C LEU A 51 -0.15 4.84 -4.11
N LEU A 52 -1.44 4.94 -4.41
CA LEU A 52 -2.47 5.24 -3.41
C LEU A 52 -2.70 4.08 -2.42
N LEU A 53 -2.74 2.85 -2.92
CA LEU A 53 -2.94 1.65 -2.10
C LEU A 53 -1.76 1.44 -1.14
N TRP A 54 -0.56 1.29 -1.69
CA TRP A 54 0.63 1.02 -0.88
C TRP A 54 1.06 2.25 -0.07
N GLY A 55 0.90 3.47 -0.61
CA GLY A 55 1.13 4.70 0.14
C GLY A 55 0.19 4.85 1.33
N GLY A 56 -1.09 4.52 1.16
CA GLY A 56 -2.08 4.49 2.25
C GLY A 56 -1.73 3.45 3.32
N PHE A 57 -1.33 2.23 2.92
CA PHE A 57 -0.87 1.21 3.85
C PHE A 57 0.43 1.59 4.57
N ALA A 58 1.36 2.24 3.88
CA ALA A 58 2.62 2.73 4.46
C ALA A 58 2.34 3.74 5.57
N VAL A 59 1.53 4.76 5.27
CA VAL A 59 1.16 5.79 6.23
C VAL A 59 0.36 5.18 7.39
N MET A 60 -0.55 4.22 7.14
CA MET A 60 -1.27 3.53 8.20
C MET A 60 -0.34 2.76 9.14
N ASN A 61 0.61 1.98 8.60
CA ASN A 61 1.56 1.21 9.39
C ASN A 61 2.51 2.12 10.17
N LEU A 62 2.97 3.22 9.55
CA LEU A 62 3.81 4.22 10.21
C LEU A 62 3.07 4.86 11.39
N LEU A 63 1.86 5.37 11.17
CA LEU A 63 1.05 5.97 12.24
C LEU A 63 0.79 5.00 13.39
N LYS A 64 0.41 3.76 13.06
CA LYS A 64 0.22 2.69 14.04
C LYS A 64 1.50 2.37 14.81
N ALA A 65 2.68 2.49 14.21
CA ALA A 65 3.96 2.31 14.89
C ALA A 65 4.25 3.40 15.95
N TYR A 66 3.65 4.59 15.79
CA TYR A 66 3.72 5.69 16.76
C TYR A 66 2.48 5.83 17.64
N GLY A 67 1.60 4.81 17.67
CA GLY A 67 0.38 4.83 18.48
C GLY A 67 -0.71 5.78 17.98
N ARG A 68 -0.61 6.26 16.74
CA ARG A 68 -1.58 7.16 16.10
C ARG A 68 -2.47 6.37 15.14
N ALA A 69 -3.70 6.83 14.98
CA ALA A 69 -4.63 6.32 13.97
C ALA A 69 -5.21 7.51 13.19
N THR A 70 -5.17 7.42 11.86
CA THR A 70 -5.80 8.43 10.99
C THR A 70 -7.13 7.89 10.49
N LYS A 71 -8.21 8.59 10.84
CA LYS A 71 -9.53 8.38 10.23
C LYS A 71 -9.47 8.88 8.78
N GLY A 72 -9.92 8.06 7.83
CA GLY A 72 -9.97 8.44 6.41
C GLY A 72 -8.85 7.85 5.53
N ILE A 73 -7.85 7.16 6.10
CA ILE A 73 -6.81 6.51 5.29
C ILE A 73 -7.33 5.36 4.41
N ASN A 74 -8.50 4.83 4.75
CA ASN A 74 -9.18 3.82 3.94
C ASN A 74 -9.66 4.38 2.60
N ILE A 75 -9.86 5.70 2.47
CA ILE A 75 -10.29 6.34 1.23
C ILE A 75 -9.23 6.17 0.13
N PRO A 76 -7.96 6.63 0.31
CA PRO A 76 -6.94 6.43 -0.71
C PRO A 76 -6.63 4.94 -0.94
N ILE A 77 -6.71 4.09 0.09
CA ILE A 77 -6.51 2.64 -0.07
C ILE A 77 -7.59 2.04 -0.99
N ASN A 78 -8.87 2.35 -0.75
CA ASN A 78 -9.98 1.83 -1.55
C ASN A 78 -9.96 2.38 -2.98
N ILE A 79 -9.67 3.67 -3.15
CA ILE A 79 -9.49 4.27 -4.48
C ILE A 79 -8.34 3.58 -5.21
N GLY A 80 -7.21 3.38 -4.52
CA GLY A 80 -6.06 2.67 -5.06
C GLY A 80 -6.42 1.26 -5.54
N LEU A 81 -7.18 0.51 -4.73
CA LEU A 81 -7.68 -0.81 -5.08
C LEU A 81 -8.54 -0.78 -6.36
N VAL A 82 -9.50 0.14 -6.44
CA VAL A 82 -10.39 0.28 -7.61
C VAL A 82 -9.60 0.61 -8.87
N LEU A 83 -8.60 1.50 -8.79
CA LEU A 83 -7.74 1.83 -9.92
C LEU A 83 -6.88 0.65 -10.37
N VAL A 84 -6.30 -0.11 -9.42
CA VAL A 84 -5.56 -1.33 -9.75
C VAL A 84 -6.49 -2.33 -10.44
N VAL A 85 -7.68 -2.59 -9.93
CA VAL A 85 -8.64 -3.50 -10.56
C VAL A 85 -9.08 -2.98 -11.93
N GLY A 86 -9.39 -1.69 -12.04
CA GLY A 86 -9.78 -1.03 -13.29
C GLY A 86 -8.69 -1.13 -14.37
N SER A 87 -7.41 -1.12 -13.99
CA SER A 87 -6.31 -1.31 -14.95
C SER A 87 -6.32 -2.68 -15.64
N TRP A 88 -6.95 -3.70 -15.04
CA TRP A 88 -7.03 -5.04 -15.64
C TRP A 88 -8.12 -5.07 -16.71
N ILE A 89 -9.19 -4.30 -16.52
CA ILE A 89 -10.26 -4.14 -17.50
C ILE A 89 -9.77 -3.28 -18.67
N ALA A 90 -9.11 -2.15 -18.39
CA ALA A 90 -8.56 -1.24 -19.41
C ALA A 90 -7.41 -1.86 -20.24
N LYS A 91 -6.85 -3.00 -19.82
CA LYS A 91 -5.85 -3.76 -20.59
C LYS A 91 -6.51 -4.77 -21.55
N MET A 92 -7.79 -5.08 -21.39
CA MET A 92 -8.51 -6.02 -22.26
C MET A 92 -9.10 -5.35 -23.51
N GLU A 93 -9.10 -4.02 -23.56
CA GLU A 93 -9.41 -3.19 -24.74
C GLU A 93 -8.14 -2.91 -25.55
#